data_AF-A0A831TAT2-F1
#
_entry.id   AF-A0A831TAT2-F1
#
_cell.length_a   1.000
_cell.length_b   1.000
_cell.length_c   1.000
_cell.angle_alpha   90.00
_cell.angle_beta   90.00
_cell.angle_gamma   90.00
#
_symmetry.space_group_name_H-M   'P 1'
#
loop_
_entity.id
_entity.type
_entity.pdbx_description
1 polymer ?
#
loop_
_entity_poly.entity_id
_entity_poly.type
_entity_poly.pdbx_seq_one_letter_code
_entity_poly.pdbx_strand_id
1 'polypeptide(L)'
;MVVVAEVRPGTYYDSVTLMAISAALNQMPGVTSAALVMGTSLNRDLLAESGLSTPEVEAAGPNDLVIVVQATDEATARGALAEASRRLAETGTAPAGRVEERPRTLRSAIRRSPEANLTLVSVPGPFASLEAEEALRAGHHVFLFSDNVPLAEEVRLKRLAAELGLLLMGPDCGTALIGGVGLGFANAVRRGPIGLIAASGTGLQHVACLIDQLGCGVSHGIGTGGRDLSAEVGGLTT
;
A
#
# COMPACT_ATOMS: atom_id res chain seq x y z
N MET A 1 12.54 32.75 -11.76
CA MET A 1 11.88 31.51 -11.30
C MET A 1 11.59 30.66 -12.52
N VAL A 2 12.16 29.45 -12.56
CA VAL A 2 12.02 28.47 -13.64
C VAL A 2 11.44 27.21 -13.05
N VAL A 3 10.50 26.58 -13.76
CA VAL A 3 9.94 25.26 -13.43
C VAL A 3 10.44 24.27 -14.46
N VAL A 4 11.04 23.17 -14.01
CA VAL A 4 11.49 22.07 -14.87
C VAL A 4 10.89 20.78 -14.35
N ALA A 5 10.31 19.99 -15.25
CA ALA A 5 9.75 18.69 -14.95
C ALA A 5 10.51 17.59 -15.72
N GLU A 6 10.62 16.43 -15.09
CA GLU A 6 11.08 15.18 -15.69
C GLU A 6 10.04 14.10 -15.39
N VAL A 7 9.53 13.45 -16.42
CA VAL A 7 8.57 12.33 -16.30
C VAL A 7 9.28 11.05 -16.69
N ARG A 8 9.21 10.04 -15.82
CA ARG A 8 9.79 8.71 -16.04
C ARG A 8 8.67 7.68 -16.19
N PRO A 9 8.41 7.21 -17.42
CA PRO A 9 7.32 6.27 -17.65
C PRO A 9 7.51 4.95 -16.92
N GLY A 10 6.43 4.42 -16.35
CA GLY A 10 6.40 3.08 -15.74
C GLY A 10 7.42 2.84 -14.62
N THR A 11 7.93 3.90 -14.01
CA THR A 11 8.92 3.84 -12.93
C THR A 11 8.20 4.03 -11.59
N TYR A 12 8.30 3.04 -10.71
CA TYR A 12 7.64 3.07 -9.41
C TYR A 12 8.65 3.14 -8.25
N TYR A 13 8.38 4.05 -7.32
CA TYR A 13 8.99 4.12 -6.00
C TYR A 13 7.88 4.31 -4.97
N ASP A 14 8.10 3.86 -3.74
CA ASP A 14 7.13 4.09 -2.67
C ASP A 14 7.06 5.57 -2.27
N SER A 15 5.90 6.01 -1.78
CA SER A 15 5.66 7.41 -1.44
C SER A 15 6.58 7.94 -0.34
N VAL A 16 7.06 7.09 0.58
CA VAL A 16 7.96 7.53 1.67
C VAL A 16 9.32 7.90 1.09
N THR A 17 9.86 7.08 0.18
CA THR A 17 11.06 7.39 -0.59
C THR A 17 10.91 8.71 -1.35
N LEU A 18 9.81 8.87 -2.09
CA LEU A 18 9.57 10.08 -2.89
C LEU A 18 9.44 11.34 -2.02
N MET A 19 8.74 11.25 -0.88
CA MET A 19 8.59 12.35 0.08
C MET A 19 9.92 12.72 0.72
N ALA A 20 10.75 11.74 1.10
CA ALA A 20 12.06 11.98 1.68
C ALA A 20 13.00 12.70 0.69
N ILE A 21 12.97 12.30 -0.59
CA ILE A 21 13.75 12.95 -1.64
C ILE A 21 13.22 14.37 -1.88
N SER A 22 11.90 14.54 -2.00
CA SER A 22 11.28 15.87 -2.16
C SER A 22 11.68 16.82 -1.03
N ALA A 23 11.63 16.36 0.22
CA ALA A 23 12.03 17.15 1.38
C ALA A 23 13.52 17.56 1.33
N ALA A 24 14.40 16.69 0.85
CA ALA A 24 15.82 16.99 0.69
C ALA A 24 16.07 18.02 -0.42
N LEU A 25 15.38 17.92 -1.56
CA LEU A 25 15.51 18.87 -2.66
C LEU A 25 15.00 20.26 -2.26
N ASN A 26 13.92 20.35 -1.49
CA ASN A 26 13.40 21.61 -0.96
C ASN A 26 14.36 22.33 0.00
N GLN A 27 15.40 21.66 0.50
CA GLN A 27 16.44 22.26 1.34
C GLN A 27 17.65 22.75 0.51
N MET A 28 17.69 22.50 -0.79
CA MET A 28 18.80 22.94 -1.65
C MET A 28 18.74 24.46 -1.86
N PRO A 29 19.88 25.17 -1.75
CA PRO A 29 19.93 26.60 -2.04
C PRO A 29 19.41 26.92 -3.44
N GLY A 30 18.51 27.89 -3.53
CA GLY A 30 17.93 28.35 -4.79
C GLY A 30 16.80 27.49 -5.34
N VAL A 31 16.46 26.36 -4.70
CA VAL A 31 15.21 25.63 -4.94
C VAL A 31 14.10 26.27 -4.10
N THR A 32 12.96 26.57 -4.72
CA THR A 32 11.79 27.16 -4.06
C THR A 32 10.73 26.12 -3.77
N SER A 33 10.55 25.16 -4.69
CA SER A 33 9.68 24.03 -4.47
C SER A 33 10.14 22.84 -5.31
N ALA A 34 10.08 21.64 -4.75
CA ALA A 34 10.36 20.38 -5.44
C ALA A 34 9.37 19.30 -4.99
N ALA A 35 8.86 18.53 -5.94
CA ALA A 35 7.94 17.45 -5.68
C ALA A 35 8.26 16.23 -6.56
N LEU A 36 8.28 15.06 -5.92
CA LEU A 36 8.33 13.76 -6.58
C LEU A 36 7.05 13.02 -6.24
N VAL A 37 6.26 12.68 -7.26
CA VAL A 37 4.95 12.04 -7.10
C VAL A 37 4.67 11.08 -8.25
N MET A 38 3.76 10.13 -8.05
CA MET A 38 3.17 9.38 -9.17
C MET A 38 2.20 10.29 -9.93
N GLY A 39 2.11 10.16 -11.25
CA GLY A 39 1.25 10.94 -12.14
C GLY A 39 -0.25 10.61 -12.03
N THR A 40 -0.78 10.39 -10.83
CA THR A 40 -2.22 10.21 -10.60
C THR A 40 -2.96 11.54 -10.82
N SER A 41 -4.27 11.50 -11.09
CA SER A 41 -5.07 12.72 -11.24
C SER A 41 -4.96 13.64 -10.04
N LEU A 42 -5.14 13.09 -8.83
CA LEU A 42 -5.01 13.84 -7.58
C LEU A 42 -3.65 14.53 -7.46
N ASN A 43 -2.56 13.84 -7.76
CA ASN A 43 -1.23 14.42 -7.64
C ASN A 43 -0.98 15.50 -8.70
N ARG A 44 -1.47 15.31 -9.94
CA ARG A 44 -1.38 16.36 -10.96
C ARG A 44 -2.17 17.61 -10.58
N ASP A 45 -3.35 17.43 -9.99
CA ASP A 45 -4.17 18.55 -9.50
C ASP A 45 -3.44 19.32 -8.39
N LEU A 46 -2.84 18.60 -7.42
CA LEU A 46 -2.02 19.21 -6.35
C LEU A 46 -0.79 19.96 -6.89
N LEU A 47 -0.14 19.42 -7.92
CA LEU A 47 0.98 20.10 -8.59
C LEU A 47 0.53 21.38 -9.30
N ALA A 48 -0.64 21.36 -9.95
CA ALA A 48 -1.21 22.53 -10.60
C ALA A 48 -1.57 23.63 -9.59
N GLU A 49 -2.20 23.29 -8.47
CA GLU A 49 -2.49 24.23 -7.38
C GLU A 49 -1.23 24.87 -6.79
N SER A 50 -0.11 24.12 -6.78
CA SER A 50 1.19 24.58 -6.27
C SER A 50 2.01 25.37 -7.29
N GLY A 51 1.50 25.62 -8.50
CA GLY A 51 2.22 26.32 -9.56
C GLY A 51 3.36 25.50 -10.20
N LEU A 52 3.28 24.17 -10.09
CA LEU A 52 4.26 23.20 -10.60
C LEU A 52 3.73 22.40 -11.80
N SER A 53 2.66 22.85 -12.46
CA SER A 53 2.19 22.22 -13.68
C SER A 53 3.10 22.57 -14.87
N THR A 54 3.40 21.57 -15.69
CA THR A 54 4.01 21.71 -17.01
C THR A 54 3.29 20.78 -17.99
N PRO A 55 3.42 20.97 -19.31
CA PRO A 55 2.79 20.08 -20.30
C PRO A 55 3.17 18.61 -20.12
N GLU A 56 4.39 18.33 -19.67
CA GLU A 56 4.87 16.98 -19.37
C GLU A 56 4.14 16.39 -18.15
N VAL A 57 3.93 17.19 -17.09
CA VAL A 57 3.18 16.78 -15.89
C VAL A 57 1.73 16.45 -16.25
N GLU A 58 1.09 17.27 -17.08
CA GLU A 58 -0.31 17.08 -17.51
C GLU A 58 -0.50 15.81 -18.35
N ALA A 59 0.52 15.43 -19.12
CA ALA A 59 0.52 14.22 -19.93
C ALA A 59 0.87 12.94 -19.15
N ALA A 60 1.36 13.05 -17.91
CA ALA A 60 1.81 11.90 -17.12
C ALA A 60 0.64 10.99 -16.70
N GLY A 61 0.81 9.68 -16.90
CA GLY A 61 -0.13 8.66 -16.46
C GLY A 61 0.05 8.27 -14.99
N PRO A 62 -0.91 7.52 -14.41
CA PRO A 62 -0.87 7.13 -12.99
C PRO A 62 0.32 6.25 -12.60
N ASN A 63 0.98 5.63 -13.59
CA ASN A 63 2.13 4.75 -13.39
C ASN A 63 3.48 5.47 -13.65
N ASP A 64 3.45 6.75 -13.98
CA ASP A 64 4.64 7.51 -14.32
C ASP A 64 5.13 8.28 -13.10
N LEU A 65 6.44 8.27 -12.87
CA LEU A 65 7.05 9.11 -11.85
C LEU A 65 7.22 10.52 -12.41
N VAL A 66 6.69 11.51 -11.71
CA VAL A 66 6.83 12.92 -12.01
C VAL A 66 7.79 13.54 -11.00
N ILE A 67 8.85 14.17 -11.51
CA ILE A 67 9.80 14.95 -10.72
C ILE A 67 9.71 16.39 -11.21
N VAL A 68 9.31 17.32 -10.37
CA VAL A 68 9.22 18.74 -10.74
C VAL A 68 9.98 19.61 -9.75
N VAL A 69 10.73 20.57 -10.28
CA VAL A 69 11.53 21.51 -9.49
C VAL A 69 11.27 22.92 -9.99
N GLN A 70 10.87 23.79 -9.07
CA GLN A 70 10.88 25.23 -9.23
C GLN A 70 12.10 25.83 -8.53
N ALA A 71 12.92 26.57 -9.27
CA ALA A 71 14.13 27.19 -8.75
C ALA A 71 14.32 28.62 -9.27
N THR A 72 15.28 29.32 -8.66
CA THR A 72 15.67 30.68 -9.01
C THR A 72 16.16 30.79 -10.45
N ASP A 73 16.96 29.82 -10.91
CA ASP A 73 17.47 29.69 -12.27
C ASP A 73 17.47 28.23 -12.77
N GLU A 74 17.73 28.07 -14.07
CA GLU A 74 17.70 26.77 -14.74
C GLU A 74 18.84 25.84 -14.32
N ALA A 75 20.03 26.38 -14.00
CA ALA A 75 21.16 25.58 -13.56
C ALA A 75 20.88 24.90 -12.21
N THR A 76 20.25 25.65 -11.29
CA THR A 76 19.80 25.15 -9.99
C THR A 76 18.70 24.10 -10.14
N ALA A 77 17.71 24.34 -11.00
CA ALA A 77 16.66 23.36 -11.28
C ALA A 77 17.24 22.04 -11.82
N ARG A 78 18.13 22.10 -12.81
CA ARG A 78 18.79 20.92 -13.37
C ARG A 78 19.69 20.22 -12.36
N GLY A 79 20.38 20.97 -11.49
CA GLY A 79 21.16 20.41 -10.39
C GLY A 79 20.32 19.62 -9.40
N ALA A 80 19.13 20.13 -9.05
CA ALA A 80 18.18 19.43 -8.20
C ALA A 80 17.59 18.16 -8.88
N LEU A 81 17.31 18.19 -10.18
CA LEU A 81 16.90 17.00 -10.94
C LEU A 81 18.00 15.93 -10.97
N ALA A 82 19.26 16.32 -11.14
CA ALA A 82 20.39 15.40 -11.08
C ALA A 82 20.54 14.76 -9.69
N GLU A 83 20.36 15.54 -8.62
CA GLU A 83 20.38 15.04 -7.25
C GLU A 83 19.20 14.09 -6.95
N ALA A 84 17.99 14.41 -7.46
CA ALA A 84 16.83 13.52 -7.40
C ALA A 84 17.16 12.17 -8.05
N SER A 85 17.75 12.22 -9.24
CA SER A 85 18.17 11.04 -10.00
C SER A 85 19.18 10.18 -9.24
N ARG A 86 20.19 10.80 -8.62
CA ARG A 86 21.20 10.13 -7.81
C ARG A 86 20.56 9.39 -6.64
N ARG A 87 19.69 10.06 -5.87
CA ARG A 87 19.01 9.47 -4.71
C ARG A 87 18.09 8.32 -5.09
N LEU A 88 17.35 8.46 -6.19
CA LEU A 88 16.49 7.39 -6.71
C LEU A 88 17.32 6.15 -7.13
N ALA A 89 18.51 6.35 -7.70
CA ALA A 89 19.41 5.26 -8.05
C ALA A 89 19.99 4.54 -6.82
N GLU A 90 20.37 5.29 -5.79
CA GLU A 90 20.87 4.74 -4.51
C GLU A 90 19.81 3.93 -3.76
N THR A 91 18.54 4.31 -3.91
CA THR A 91 17.42 3.58 -3.31
C THR A 91 17.14 2.27 -4.06
N GLY A 92 17.52 2.17 -5.35
CA GLY A 92 17.38 0.98 -6.18
C GLY A 92 18.42 -0.12 -5.91
N THR A 93 19.51 0.19 -5.20
CA THR A 93 20.53 -0.79 -4.81
C THR A 93 20.17 -1.48 -3.49
N ALA A 94 19.18 -2.38 -3.54
CA ALA A 94 19.07 -3.42 -2.51
C ALA A 94 20.34 -4.31 -2.52
N PRO A 95 20.78 -4.88 -1.39
CA PRO A 95 21.93 -5.77 -1.35
C PRO A 95 21.75 -6.92 -2.34
N ALA A 96 22.81 -7.27 -3.09
CA ALA A 96 22.86 -8.38 -4.03
C ALA A 96 22.73 -9.75 -3.33
N GLY A 97 21.56 -10.03 -2.76
CA GLY A 97 21.07 -11.38 -2.49
C GLY A 97 20.28 -11.84 -3.71
N ARG A 98 20.41 -13.13 -4.08
CA ARG A 98 19.74 -13.78 -5.23
C ARG A 98 18.39 -13.13 -5.55
N VAL A 99 18.31 -12.46 -6.69
CA VAL A 99 17.03 -12.03 -7.26
C VAL A 99 16.33 -13.30 -7.72
N GLU A 100 15.61 -13.97 -6.81
CA GLU A 100 14.58 -14.90 -7.24
C GLU A 100 13.60 -14.11 -8.10
N GLU A 101 13.44 -14.53 -9.35
CA GLU A 101 12.49 -13.91 -10.27
C GLU A 101 11.12 -13.89 -9.59
N ARG A 102 10.60 -12.71 -9.28
CA ARG A 102 9.32 -12.60 -8.56
C ARG A 102 8.19 -13.12 -9.46
N PRO A 103 7.26 -13.93 -8.94
CA PRO A 103 6.13 -14.41 -9.73
C PRO A 103 5.29 -13.21 -10.21
N ARG A 104 4.91 -13.23 -11.49
CA ARG A 104 4.14 -12.14 -12.11
C ARG A 104 2.62 -12.29 -11.98
N THR A 105 2.17 -13.44 -11.48
CA THR A 105 0.75 -13.74 -11.25
C THR A 105 0.56 -14.44 -9.92
N LEU A 106 -0.58 -14.22 -9.27
CA LEU A 106 -0.96 -14.89 -8.04
C LEU A 106 -0.88 -16.41 -8.19
N ARG A 107 -1.44 -16.97 -9.28
CA ARG A 107 -1.37 -18.40 -9.58
C ARG A 107 0.05 -18.95 -9.65
N SER A 108 0.98 -18.18 -10.23
CA SER A 108 2.38 -18.61 -10.27
C SER A 108 3.04 -18.56 -8.89
N ALA A 109 2.66 -17.61 -8.04
CA ALA A 109 3.15 -17.52 -6.67
C ALA A 109 2.65 -18.71 -5.84
N ILE A 110 1.35 -19.01 -5.89
CA ILE A 110 0.73 -20.13 -5.17
C ILE A 110 1.37 -21.47 -5.55
N ARG A 111 1.60 -21.72 -6.85
CA ARG A 111 2.29 -22.96 -7.28
C ARG A 111 3.71 -23.09 -6.77
N ARG A 112 4.41 -21.97 -6.51
CA ARG A 112 5.79 -21.98 -6.01
C ARG A 112 5.87 -22.15 -4.49
N SER A 113 4.78 -21.87 -3.79
CA SER A 113 4.67 -21.98 -2.33
C SER A 113 3.39 -22.74 -1.96
N PRO A 114 3.32 -24.05 -2.24
CA PRO A 114 2.13 -24.87 -1.98
C PRO A 114 1.77 -24.97 -0.49
N GLU A 115 2.71 -24.66 0.40
CA GLU A 115 2.51 -24.59 1.86
C GLU A 115 1.83 -23.30 2.33
N ALA A 116 1.81 -22.26 1.49
CA ALA A 116 1.13 -21.02 1.83
C ALA A 116 -0.39 -21.22 1.81
N ASN A 117 -1.07 -20.66 2.80
CA ASN A 117 -2.53 -20.77 2.95
C ASN A 117 -3.23 -19.41 3.12
N LEU A 118 -2.49 -18.31 2.96
CA LEU A 118 -2.99 -16.95 3.15
C LEU A 118 -2.46 -16.06 2.03
N THR A 119 -3.33 -15.23 1.45
CA THR A 119 -2.99 -14.23 0.44
C THR A 119 -3.34 -12.84 0.94
N LEU A 120 -2.38 -11.91 0.88
CA LEU A 120 -2.60 -10.49 1.12
C LEU A 120 -2.86 -9.78 -0.21
N VAL A 121 -3.99 -9.07 -0.31
CA VAL A 121 -4.41 -8.34 -1.51
C VAL A 121 -4.46 -6.84 -1.24
N SER A 122 -3.53 -6.09 -1.84
CA SER A 122 -3.37 -4.64 -1.72
C SER A 122 -3.26 -3.94 -3.08
N VAL A 123 -4.01 -4.43 -4.07
CA VAL A 123 -4.12 -3.82 -5.42
C VAL A 123 -5.20 -2.73 -5.42
N PRO A 124 -5.32 -1.89 -6.46
CA PRO A 124 -6.42 -0.93 -6.55
C PRO A 124 -7.79 -1.62 -6.46
N GLY A 125 -8.73 -1.02 -5.73
CA GLY A 125 -10.07 -1.56 -5.45
C GLY A 125 -10.81 -2.23 -6.62
N PRO A 126 -10.83 -1.63 -7.83
CA PRO A 126 -11.47 -2.22 -9.00
C PRO A 126 -10.95 -3.61 -9.41
N PHE A 127 -9.72 -3.96 -9.02
CA PHE A 127 -9.08 -5.24 -9.34
C PHE A 127 -9.06 -6.19 -8.13
N ALA A 128 -9.31 -5.68 -6.93
CA ALA A 128 -9.09 -6.44 -5.70
C ALA A 128 -10.06 -7.62 -5.53
N SER A 129 -11.30 -7.50 -6.02
CA SER A 129 -12.26 -8.61 -6.00
C SER A 129 -11.82 -9.80 -6.85
N LEU A 130 -11.15 -9.55 -7.99
CA LEU A 130 -10.66 -10.61 -8.88
C LEU A 130 -9.51 -11.39 -8.22
N GLU A 131 -8.55 -10.67 -7.64
CA GLU A 131 -7.41 -11.30 -6.95
C GLU A 131 -7.86 -12.06 -5.70
N ALA A 132 -8.81 -11.52 -4.93
CA ALA A 132 -9.39 -12.18 -3.77
C ALA A 132 -10.13 -13.47 -4.15
N GLU A 133 -10.95 -13.43 -5.21
CA GLU A 133 -11.65 -14.63 -5.69
C GLU A 133 -10.67 -15.71 -6.18
N GLU A 134 -9.64 -15.33 -6.93
CA GLU A 134 -8.63 -16.30 -7.39
C GLU A 134 -7.90 -16.94 -6.20
N ALA A 135 -7.56 -16.16 -5.17
CA ALA A 135 -6.96 -16.69 -3.94
C ALA A 135 -7.90 -17.66 -3.19
N LEU A 136 -9.16 -17.27 -2.98
CA LEU A 136 -10.15 -18.12 -2.30
C LEU A 136 -10.33 -19.45 -3.04
N ARG A 137 -10.52 -19.40 -4.36
CA ARG A 137 -10.68 -20.61 -5.19
C ARG A 137 -9.43 -21.48 -5.23
N ALA A 138 -8.26 -20.91 -4.95
CA ALA A 138 -7.01 -21.64 -4.78
C ALA A 138 -6.83 -22.24 -3.36
N GLY A 139 -7.79 -22.06 -2.45
CA GLY A 139 -7.73 -22.61 -1.09
C GLY A 139 -7.04 -21.72 -0.07
N HIS A 140 -6.84 -20.43 -0.37
CA HIS A 140 -6.19 -19.49 0.54
C HIS A 140 -7.21 -18.68 1.33
N HIS A 141 -6.96 -18.49 2.62
CA HIS A 141 -7.51 -17.37 3.36
C HIS A 141 -7.07 -16.06 2.70
N VAL A 142 -7.85 -15.00 2.82
CA VAL A 142 -7.55 -13.71 2.20
C VAL A 142 -7.57 -12.59 3.22
N PHE A 143 -6.49 -11.82 3.25
CA PHE A 143 -6.42 -10.51 3.88
C PHE A 143 -6.57 -9.44 2.78
N LEU A 144 -7.76 -8.85 2.69
CA LEU A 144 -8.12 -7.87 1.68
C LEU A 144 -7.94 -6.46 2.25
N PHE A 145 -6.71 -5.97 2.16
CA PHE A 145 -6.33 -4.61 2.55
C PHE A 145 -6.99 -3.54 1.67
N SER A 146 -7.18 -3.89 0.40
CA SER A 146 -7.69 -2.98 -0.63
C SER A 146 -9.07 -2.42 -0.25
N ASP A 147 -9.23 -1.11 -0.38
CA ASP A 147 -10.49 -0.39 -0.24
C ASP A 147 -11.15 -0.14 -1.62
N ASN A 148 -12.32 0.48 -1.67
CA ASN A 148 -13.11 0.79 -2.87
C ASN A 148 -13.60 -0.45 -3.62
N VAL A 149 -13.80 -1.54 -2.90
CA VAL A 149 -14.51 -2.73 -3.39
C VAL A 149 -16.02 -2.52 -3.21
N PRO A 150 -16.83 -2.68 -4.27
CA PRO A 150 -18.29 -2.55 -4.17
C PRO A 150 -18.88 -3.46 -3.10
N LEU A 151 -19.91 -2.98 -2.39
CA LEU A 151 -20.56 -3.72 -1.31
C LEU A 151 -21.09 -5.10 -1.77
N ALA A 152 -21.69 -5.15 -2.96
CA ALA A 152 -22.19 -6.41 -3.53
C ALA A 152 -21.06 -7.45 -3.73
N GLU A 153 -19.86 -6.99 -4.11
CA GLU A 153 -18.69 -7.85 -4.26
C GLU A 153 -18.16 -8.33 -2.90
N GLU A 154 -18.13 -7.46 -1.88
CA GLU A 154 -17.79 -7.88 -0.51
C GLU A 154 -18.70 -9.02 -0.04
N VAL A 155 -20.03 -8.85 -0.15
CA VAL A 155 -21.00 -9.85 0.27
C VAL A 155 -20.83 -11.15 -0.51
N ARG A 156 -20.65 -11.06 -1.84
CA ARG A 156 -20.43 -12.22 -2.72
C ARG A 156 -19.16 -12.99 -2.33
N LEU A 157 -18.06 -12.28 -2.09
CA LEU A 157 -16.77 -12.89 -1.74
C LEU A 157 -16.77 -13.50 -0.34
N LYS A 158 -17.39 -12.84 0.65
CA LYS A 158 -17.52 -13.41 2.01
C LYS A 158 -18.36 -14.68 2.03
N ARG A 159 -19.44 -14.73 1.24
CA ARG A 159 -20.23 -15.96 1.04
C ARG A 159 -19.41 -17.07 0.39
N LEU A 160 -18.66 -16.75 -0.67
CA LEU A 160 -17.76 -17.71 -1.31
C LEU A 160 -16.71 -18.24 -0.32
N ALA A 161 -16.11 -17.37 0.50
CA ALA A 161 -15.14 -17.76 1.50
C ALA A 161 -15.76 -18.72 2.53
N ALA A 162 -16.96 -18.40 3.04
CA ALA A 162 -17.70 -19.27 3.95
C ALA A 162 -18.04 -20.64 3.32
N GLU A 163 -18.47 -20.68 2.06
CA GLU A 163 -18.73 -21.92 1.31
C GLU A 163 -17.48 -22.81 1.18
N LEU A 164 -16.29 -22.18 1.09
CA LEU A 164 -15.00 -22.86 1.00
C LEU A 164 -14.37 -23.16 2.36
N GLY A 165 -14.97 -22.71 3.46
CA GLY A 165 -14.38 -22.82 4.80
C GLY A 165 -13.11 -21.98 4.99
N LEU A 166 -13.04 -20.84 4.31
CA LEU A 166 -11.89 -19.92 4.29
C LEU A 166 -12.28 -18.56 4.88
N LEU A 167 -11.28 -17.88 5.43
CA LEU A 167 -11.41 -16.53 5.99
C LEU A 167 -11.24 -15.48 4.91
N LEU A 168 -12.19 -14.55 4.82
CA LEU A 168 -12.02 -13.28 4.11
C LEU A 168 -12.07 -12.11 5.10
N MET A 169 -10.88 -11.59 5.40
CA MET A 169 -10.65 -10.42 6.24
C MET A 169 -10.68 -9.16 5.35
N GLY A 170 -11.74 -8.36 5.42
CA GLY A 170 -11.93 -7.19 4.56
C GLY A 170 -13.10 -7.34 3.59
N PRO A 171 -13.25 -6.45 2.58
CA PRO A 171 -12.35 -5.37 2.15
C PRO A 171 -12.09 -4.29 3.20
N ASP A 172 -11.13 -3.41 2.92
CA ASP A 172 -10.71 -2.34 3.83
C ASP A 172 -10.30 -2.88 5.22
N CYS A 173 -9.61 -4.03 5.23
CA CYS A 173 -9.01 -4.58 6.44
C CYS A 173 -7.60 -4.05 6.61
N GLY A 174 -7.45 -3.00 7.43
CA GLY A 174 -6.17 -2.35 7.65
C GLY A 174 -5.18 -3.14 8.52
N THR A 175 -5.65 -4.05 9.37
CA THR A 175 -4.83 -4.68 10.42
C THR A 175 -5.23 -6.12 10.68
N ALA A 176 -4.25 -7.03 10.69
CA ALA A 176 -4.36 -8.32 11.36
C ALA A 176 -3.01 -8.74 11.99
N LEU A 177 -3.09 -9.64 12.96
CA LEU A 177 -1.97 -10.25 13.68
C LEU A 177 -2.21 -11.76 13.73
N ILE A 178 -1.65 -12.54 12.80
CA ILE A 178 -1.91 -13.99 12.72
C ILE A 178 -0.70 -14.75 13.25
N GLY A 179 -0.84 -15.37 14.42
CA GLY A 179 0.27 -16.13 15.03
C GLY A 179 1.48 -15.26 15.41
N GLY A 180 1.28 -13.95 15.54
CA GLY A 180 2.35 -12.97 15.76
C GLY A 180 2.88 -12.31 14.48
N VAL A 181 2.42 -12.74 13.30
CA VAL A 181 2.73 -12.09 12.03
C VAL A 181 1.77 -10.93 11.79
N GLY A 182 2.30 -9.72 11.64
CA GLY A 182 1.51 -8.54 11.28
C GLY A 182 1.18 -8.48 9.80
N LEU A 183 -0.08 -8.17 9.47
CA LEU A 183 -0.58 -7.96 8.11
C LEU A 183 -1.20 -6.56 8.02
N GLY A 184 -0.83 -5.82 6.98
CA GLY A 184 -1.17 -4.40 6.86
C GLY A 184 -0.45 -3.57 7.92
N PHE A 185 -1.18 -2.69 8.61
CA PHE A 185 -0.67 -1.87 9.70
C PHE A 185 -0.77 -2.64 11.01
N ALA A 186 0.37 -3.07 11.56
CA ALA A 186 0.42 -3.88 12.77
C ALA A 186 1.47 -3.37 13.77
N ASN A 187 1.36 -3.81 15.02
CA ASN A 187 2.26 -3.43 16.11
C ASN A 187 2.99 -4.67 16.63
N ALA A 188 4.27 -4.53 16.94
CA ALA A 188 5.01 -5.56 17.67
C ALA A 188 4.50 -5.61 19.11
N VAL A 189 3.81 -6.69 19.45
CA VAL A 189 3.26 -6.96 20.79
C VAL A 189 3.65 -8.37 21.23
N ARG A 190 3.68 -8.62 22.54
CA ARG A 190 3.94 -9.95 23.10
C ARG A 190 2.97 -10.99 22.58
N ARG A 191 3.48 -12.20 22.34
CA ARG A 191 2.64 -13.40 22.19
C ARG A 191 1.98 -13.70 23.53
N GLY A 192 0.70 -14.03 23.51
CA GLY A 192 -0.02 -14.41 24.71
C GLY A 192 -1.36 -15.07 24.38
N PRO A 193 -2.22 -15.28 25.40
CA PRO A 193 -3.42 -16.10 25.24
C PRO A 193 -4.63 -15.34 24.66
N ILE A 194 -4.57 -14.02 24.52
CA ILE A 194 -5.77 -13.22 24.18
C ILE A 194 -5.98 -13.16 22.66
N GLY A 195 -7.13 -13.62 22.18
CA GLY A 195 -7.58 -13.44 20.80
C GLY A 195 -8.41 -12.17 20.65
N LEU A 196 -8.18 -11.42 19.57
CA LEU A 196 -8.90 -10.20 19.23
C LEU A 196 -9.58 -10.35 17.87
N ILE A 197 -10.81 -9.84 17.75
CA ILE A 197 -11.54 -9.72 16.49
C ILE A 197 -12.11 -8.30 16.46
N ALA A 198 -11.94 -7.58 15.35
CA ALA A 198 -12.45 -6.22 15.23
C ALA A 198 -12.77 -5.83 13.78
N ALA A 199 -13.85 -5.07 13.60
CA ALA A 199 -14.15 -4.36 12.35
C ALA A 199 -13.47 -2.96 12.30
N SER A 200 -12.41 -2.74 13.07
CA SER A 200 -11.66 -1.47 13.14
C SER A 200 -10.16 -1.75 13.25
N GLY A 201 -9.37 -1.29 12.28
CA GLY A 201 -7.92 -1.49 12.25
C GLY A 201 -7.22 -0.83 13.43
N THR A 202 -7.34 0.49 13.56
CA THR A 202 -6.73 1.24 14.67
C THR A 202 -7.29 0.84 16.03
N GLY A 203 -8.58 0.45 16.09
CA GLY A 203 -9.17 -0.14 17.29
C GLY A 203 -8.48 -1.43 17.72
N LEU A 204 -8.22 -2.34 16.77
CA LEU A 204 -7.47 -3.57 17.03
C LEU A 204 -6.04 -3.28 17.51
N GLN A 205 -5.33 -2.37 16.83
CA GLN A 205 -3.98 -1.96 17.20
C GLN A 205 -3.94 -1.39 18.62
N HIS A 206 -4.86 -0.50 18.95
CA HIS A 206 -4.90 0.16 20.24
C HIS A 206 -5.11 -0.85 21.38
N VAL A 207 -6.08 -1.75 21.24
CA VAL A 207 -6.34 -2.81 22.24
C VAL A 207 -5.15 -3.75 22.37
N ALA A 208 -4.52 -4.15 21.25
CA ALA A 208 -3.33 -4.99 21.28
C ALA A 208 -2.17 -4.32 22.03
N CYS A 209 -1.92 -3.02 21.80
CA CYS A 209 -0.90 -2.26 22.52
C CYS A 209 -1.21 -2.12 24.01
N LEU A 210 -2.48 -1.91 24.40
CA LEU A 210 -2.86 -1.84 25.81
C LEU A 210 -2.65 -3.19 26.52
N ILE A 211 -3.02 -4.30 25.87
CA ILE A 211 -2.81 -5.65 26.38
C ILE A 211 -1.32 -5.91 26.64
N ASP A 212 -0.47 -5.51 25.69
CA ASP A 212 0.98 -5.58 25.86
C ASP A 212 1.39 -4.73 27.07
N GLN A 213 1.09 -3.43 27.08
CA GLN A 213 1.47 -2.52 28.17
C GLN A 213 1.08 -3.02 29.57
N LEU A 214 -0.06 -3.72 29.69
CA LEU A 214 -0.56 -4.30 30.93
C LEU A 214 0.11 -5.62 31.35
N GLY A 215 1.11 -6.11 30.62
CA GLY A 215 1.84 -7.32 31.00
C GLY A 215 1.51 -8.56 30.19
N CYS A 216 0.43 -8.54 29.39
CA CYS A 216 -0.10 -9.72 28.71
C CYS A 216 0.32 -9.75 27.22
N GLY A 217 -0.31 -10.61 26.42
CA GLY A 217 0.00 -10.74 25.00
C GLY A 217 -1.15 -11.29 24.16
N VAL A 218 -1.03 -11.13 22.85
CA VAL A 218 -2.06 -11.45 21.86
C VAL A 218 -1.71 -12.75 21.11
N SER A 219 -2.69 -13.64 20.97
CA SER A 219 -2.61 -14.89 20.20
C SER A 219 -2.92 -14.66 18.73
N HIS A 220 -4.00 -13.94 18.43
CA HIS A 220 -4.37 -13.51 17.10
C HIS A 220 -5.12 -12.19 17.19
N GLY A 221 -5.00 -11.36 16.16
CA GLY A 221 -5.87 -10.22 15.91
C GLY A 221 -6.45 -10.37 14.51
N ILE A 222 -7.75 -10.56 14.40
CA ILE A 222 -8.45 -10.73 13.12
C ILE A 222 -9.23 -9.45 12.83
N GLY A 223 -8.79 -8.70 11.81
CA GLY A 223 -9.57 -7.61 11.26
C GLY A 223 -10.62 -8.13 10.28
N THR A 224 -11.88 -7.74 10.43
CA THR A 224 -12.98 -8.26 9.57
C THR A 224 -13.34 -7.34 8.39
N GLY A 225 -12.85 -6.10 8.42
CA GLY A 225 -13.19 -5.04 7.47
C GLY A 225 -14.24 -4.07 8.03
N GLY A 226 -14.13 -2.78 7.69
CA GLY A 226 -14.92 -1.71 8.32
C GLY A 226 -16.43 -1.86 8.20
N ARG A 227 -16.91 -2.53 7.14
CA ARG A 227 -18.33 -2.73 6.84
C ARG A 227 -18.87 -4.08 7.31
N ASP A 228 -18.04 -4.94 7.90
CA ASP A 228 -18.43 -6.33 8.18
C ASP A 228 -19.68 -6.45 9.06
N LEU A 229 -19.80 -5.58 10.07
CA LEU A 229 -20.94 -5.57 10.99
C LEU A 229 -22.14 -4.75 10.49
N SER A 230 -22.11 -4.25 9.25
CA SER A 230 -23.27 -3.62 8.62
C SER A 230 -24.41 -4.63 8.42
N ALA A 231 -25.64 -4.14 8.30
CA ALA A 231 -26.80 -5.01 8.09
C ALA A 231 -26.72 -5.77 6.76
N GLU A 232 -26.12 -5.15 5.75
CA GLU A 232 -25.96 -5.68 4.40
C GLU A 232 -24.92 -6.79 4.33
N VAL A 233 -23.83 -6.68 5.11
CA VAL A 233 -22.80 -7.72 5.18
C VAL A 233 -23.16 -8.80 6.19
N GLY A 234 -23.64 -8.44 7.37
CA GLY A 234 -24.16 -9.40 8.35
C GLY A 234 -23.11 -10.19 9.12
N GLY A 235 -21.90 -9.65 9.30
CA GLY A 235 -20.83 -10.28 10.09
C GLY A 235 -20.32 -11.58 9.47
N LEU A 236 -20.24 -11.63 8.14
CA LEU A 236 -19.92 -12.84 7.38
C LEU A 236 -18.44 -13.23 7.37
N THR A 237 -17.53 -12.44 7.98
CA THR A 237 -16.14 -12.89 8.10
C THR A 237 -16.06 -14.14 8.98
N THR A 238 -15.96 -15.30 8.32
CA THR A 238 -15.83 -16.66 8.87
C THR A 238 -14.67 -17.37 8.24
#